data_AF-A0A0B5BGD2-F1
#
_entry.id   AF-A0A0B5BGD2-F1
#
_cell.length_a   1.000
_cell.length_b   1.000
_cell.length_c   1.000
_cell.angle_alpha   90.00
_cell.angle_beta   90.00
_cell.angle_gamma   90.00
#
_symmetry.space_group_name_H-M   'P 1'
#
loop_
_entity.id
_entity.type
_entity.pdbx_description
1 polymer ?
#
loop_
_entity_poly.entity_id
_entity_poly.type
_entity_poly.pdbx_seq_one_letter_code
_entity_poly.pdbx_strand_id
1 'polypeptide(L)'
;MRKLLCGIVFMWGALAACGGGGNSTTTNQPAGGTTTVTGTAATGKPIANATITLRDGSGNTKTATSDANGKYTLDVSGLTPPYLLKVTTAGGTLYGVATQTGTANLHQFTNLIIRNWYKAQGKDLDTEYVKSGAVSVPTKTEVDTIEAAIRQIIGTWLQAKGVDITSFSLLNSAFDANGSGFDSVLDVLKVNISSGTMTIVPVDPTTGVQADPISTLPDSASLSASQLDAAKDGINQTLTSWKNTINSKGTGIAVADLLPLYAGATTYLNGGLTVSADIADTISSGNHPGTITTATVKEIVNYDAVSKVVTANITLNTANWGAVTHPLYFIYDSVSQKWLFYGDQRIAHVKALIGNGIVTLSVYDPTQSVTGATVSGPGLVGTQVLTYSNTNGQFRLTINFSPAALSVYTFTLTKSGGSSATYKVIASSQS
;
A
#
# COMPACT_ATOMS: atom_id res chain seq x y z
N MET A 1 -32.56 2.71 -60.79
CA MET A 1 -31.29 2.87 -61.54
C MET A 1 -30.31 1.83 -61.03
N ARG A 2 -29.71 1.06 -61.94
CA ARG A 2 -28.96 -0.17 -61.71
C ARG A 2 -27.45 0.12 -61.85
N LYS A 3 -26.64 -0.54 -61.00
CA LYS A 3 -25.25 -1.01 -61.24
C LYS A 3 -24.17 0.11 -61.25
N LEU A 4 -22.90 -0.11 -60.89
CA LEU A 4 -22.01 -1.26 -61.08
C LEU A 4 -20.73 -1.15 -60.17
N LEU A 5 -20.20 -2.30 -59.76
CA LEU A 5 -18.83 -2.56 -59.26
C LEU A 5 -17.75 -2.32 -60.34
N CYS A 6 -16.50 -2.02 -59.96
CA CYS A 6 -15.29 -2.73 -60.45
C CYS A 6 -14.00 -2.21 -59.79
N GLY A 7 -13.13 -3.13 -59.34
CA GLY A 7 -11.73 -2.88 -59.01
C GLY A 7 -10.78 -3.31 -60.15
N ILE A 8 -9.47 -3.04 -60.01
CA ILE A 8 -8.32 -3.71 -60.69
C ILE A 8 -7.01 -3.08 -60.15
N VAL A 9 -6.19 -3.84 -59.40
CA VAL A 9 -4.90 -4.49 -59.78
C VAL A 9 -3.78 -3.52 -60.21
N PHE A 10 -2.65 -3.54 -59.48
CA PHE A 10 -1.39 -2.92 -59.90
C PHE A 10 -0.25 -3.96 -59.85
N MET A 11 0.44 -4.12 -60.97
CA MET A 11 1.45 -5.15 -61.27
C MET A 11 2.83 -4.49 -61.44
N TRP A 12 3.87 -5.23 -61.02
CA TRP A 12 5.29 -4.85 -61.02
C TRP A 12 5.88 -4.42 -62.38
N GLY A 13 6.93 -3.59 -62.30
CA GLY A 13 7.91 -3.39 -63.36
C GLY A 13 9.20 -2.78 -62.82
N ALA A 14 10.29 -3.55 -62.84
CA ALA A 14 11.66 -3.07 -62.66
C ALA A 14 12.29 -2.84 -64.04
N LEU A 15 13.12 -1.80 -64.19
CA LEU A 15 14.41 -1.87 -64.90
C LEU A 15 15.28 -0.62 -64.66
N ALA A 16 16.57 -0.85 -64.83
CA ALA A 16 17.71 -0.13 -64.30
C ALA A 16 18.10 1.19 -65.02
N ALA A 17 18.82 2.03 -64.28
CA ALA A 17 19.80 2.97 -64.83
C ALA A 17 21.10 2.89 -64.01
N CYS A 18 22.22 2.94 -64.73
CA CYS A 18 23.60 2.76 -64.31
C CYS A 18 24.32 4.11 -64.23
N GLY A 19 25.27 4.27 -63.30
CA GLY A 19 26.51 5.02 -63.58
C GLY A 19 26.95 6.11 -62.57
N GLY A 20 28.14 5.92 -61.99
CA GLY A 20 29.06 7.03 -61.63
C GLY A 20 29.57 7.05 -60.18
N GLY A 21 30.78 6.52 -59.95
CA GLY A 21 31.39 6.36 -58.62
C GLY A 21 32.21 7.55 -58.09
N GLY A 22 32.44 7.53 -56.78
CA GLY A 22 33.40 8.36 -56.05
C GLY A 22 33.72 7.70 -54.70
N ASN A 23 34.93 7.17 -54.59
CA ASN A 23 35.43 6.39 -53.47
C ASN A 23 35.65 7.29 -52.22
N SER A 24 34.85 7.08 -51.18
CA SER A 24 35.22 7.42 -49.80
C SER A 24 34.65 6.32 -48.92
N THR A 25 35.55 5.50 -48.41
CA THR A 25 35.27 4.35 -47.55
C THR A 25 34.48 4.81 -46.33
N THR A 26 33.17 4.60 -46.39
CA THR A 26 32.30 4.59 -45.23
C THR A 26 32.65 3.35 -44.41
N THR A 27 33.42 3.54 -43.33
CA THR A 27 33.17 2.69 -42.16
C THR A 27 31.82 3.15 -41.62
N ASN A 28 30.73 2.61 -42.16
CA ASN A 28 29.46 2.52 -41.46
C ASN A 28 29.70 1.62 -40.25
N GLN A 29 30.33 2.19 -39.23
CA GLN A 29 30.26 1.66 -37.88
C GLN A 29 28.77 1.71 -37.54
N PRO A 30 28.13 0.59 -37.18
CA PRO A 30 26.79 0.65 -36.62
C PRO A 30 26.85 1.64 -35.45
N ALA A 31 25.96 2.64 -35.46
CA ALA A 31 25.78 3.52 -34.31
C ALA A 31 25.60 2.61 -33.10
N GLY A 32 26.61 2.58 -32.22
CA GLY A 32 26.59 1.75 -31.04
C GLY A 32 25.35 2.11 -30.25
N GLY A 33 24.42 1.16 -30.11
CA GLY A 33 23.22 1.36 -29.32
C GLY A 33 23.66 1.85 -27.94
N THR A 34 23.15 3.00 -27.52
CA THR A 34 23.51 3.60 -26.23
C THR A 34 23.15 2.63 -25.10
N THR A 35 24.18 2.06 -24.48
CA THR A 35 24.12 1.10 -23.36
C THR A 35 24.04 1.87 -22.03
N THR A 36 22.98 2.66 -21.85
CA THR A 36 22.84 3.49 -20.65
C THR A 36 21.73 3.04 -19.71
N VAL A 37 21.97 3.27 -18.42
CA VAL A 37 20.93 3.25 -17.39
C VAL A 37 20.79 4.67 -16.85
N THR A 38 19.60 5.24 -16.93
CA THR A 38 19.28 6.58 -16.43
C THR A 38 18.29 6.50 -15.30
N GLY A 39 18.17 7.51 -14.46
CA GLY A 39 17.15 7.50 -13.42
C GLY A 39 17.13 8.71 -12.52
N THR A 40 16.21 8.68 -11.57
CA THR A 40 16.09 9.67 -10.50
C THR A 40 16.30 8.98 -9.15
N ALA A 41 17.17 9.54 -8.31
CA ALA A 41 17.37 9.14 -6.93
C ALA A 41 16.67 10.16 -6.01
N ALA A 42 15.62 9.73 -5.30
CA ALA A 42 14.83 10.61 -4.43
C ALA A 42 14.06 9.87 -3.32
N THR A 43 13.79 10.54 -2.21
CA THR A 43 12.88 10.05 -1.13
C THR A 43 11.85 11.12 -0.74
N GLY A 44 11.31 11.83 -1.74
CA GLY A 44 10.54 13.07 -1.60
C GLY A 44 11.39 14.34 -1.75
N LYS A 45 12.72 14.19 -1.63
CA LYS A 45 13.70 15.20 -2.05
C LYS A 45 14.74 14.55 -2.95
N PRO A 46 15.32 15.31 -3.90
CA PRO A 46 16.40 14.79 -4.74
C PRO A 46 17.59 14.40 -3.87
N ILE A 47 18.12 13.20 -4.11
CA ILE A 47 19.40 12.76 -3.54
C ILE A 47 20.48 13.32 -4.46
N ALA A 48 20.87 14.57 -4.19
CA ALA A 48 21.83 15.30 -5.01
C ALA A 48 23.28 14.95 -4.68
N ASN A 49 24.15 14.98 -5.69
CA ASN A 49 25.61 14.81 -5.56
C ASN A 49 26.01 13.50 -4.87
N ALA A 50 25.25 12.42 -5.07
CA ALA A 50 25.50 11.12 -4.45
C ALA A 50 26.05 10.13 -5.46
N THR A 51 26.96 9.27 -5.02
CA THR A 51 27.47 8.17 -5.84
C THR A 51 26.43 7.07 -5.99
N ILE A 52 25.99 6.86 -7.22
CA ILE A 52 25.16 5.73 -7.64
C ILE A 52 26.09 4.62 -8.08
N THR A 53 25.97 3.45 -7.47
CA THR A 53 26.73 2.24 -7.86
C THR A 53 25.79 1.23 -8.48
N LEU A 54 26.13 0.75 -9.67
CA LEU A 54 25.42 -0.30 -10.38
C LEU A 54 26.31 -1.54 -10.43
N ARG A 55 25.74 -2.70 -10.13
CA ARG A 55 26.42 -3.99 -10.11
C ARG A 55 25.65 -5.02 -10.96
N ASP A 56 26.33 -5.76 -11.82
CA ASP A 56 25.72 -6.88 -12.55
C ASP A 56 25.76 -8.19 -11.76
N GLY A 57 25.05 -9.22 -12.26
CA GLY A 57 25.01 -10.54 -11.62
C GLY A 57 26.36 -11.27 -11.54
N SER A 58 27.33 -10.89 -12.37
CA SER A 58 28.70 -11.45 -12.36
C SER A 58 29.61 -10.77 -11.33
N GLY A 59 29.21 -9.62 -10.80
CA GLY A 59 29.95 -8.84 -9.81
C GLY A 59 30.64 -7.60 -10.38
N ASN A 60 30.51 -7.30 -11.67
CA ASN A 60 31.10 -6.11 -12.27
C ASN A 60 30.33 -4.86 -11.86
N THR A 61 31.04 -3.75 -11.65
CA THR A 61 30.45 -2.50 -11.17
C THR A 61 30.72 -1.30 -12.07
N LYS A 62 29.77 -0.37 -12.12
CA LYS A 62 29.90 0.97 -12.70
C LYS A 62 29.36 2.00 -11.72
N THR A 63 29.86 3.24 -11.79
CA THR A 63 29.43 4.33 -10.90
C THR A 63 29.14 5.60 -11.67
N ALA A 64 28.19 6.39 -11.16
CA ALA A 64 27.88 7.75 -11.60
C ALA A 64 27.56 8.63 -10.39
N THR A 65 27.49 9.94 -10.59
CA THR A 65 27.06 10.88 -9.56
C THR A 65 25.72 11.48 -9.97
N SER A 66 24.76 11.55 -9.05
CA SER A 66 23.50 12.24 -9.28
C SER A 66 23.67 13.76 -9.29
N ASP A 67 22.91 14.45 -10.15
CA ASP A 67 22.91 15.91 -10.23
C ASP A 67 22.08 16.57 -9.11
N ALA A 68 21.93 17.90 -9.14
CA ALA A 68 21.16 18.66 -8.16
C ALA A 68 19.66 18.26 -8.10
N ASN A 69 19.13 17.68 -9.16
CA ASN A 69 17.76 17.19 -9.27
C ASN A 69 17.67 15.67 -8.99
N GLY A 70 18.76 15.05 -8.53
CA GLY A 70 18.84 13.62 -8.27
C GLY A 70 18.92 12.76 -9.52
N LYS A 71 19.08 13.34 -10.72
CA LYS A 71 19.16 12.60 -11.98
C LYS A 71 20.55 12.03 -12.17
N TYR A 72 20.64 10.85 -12.78
CA TYR A 72 21.91 10.22 -13.09
C TYR A 72 21.87 9.46 -14.42
N THR A 73 23.05 9.26 -14.99
CA THR A 73 23.28 8.44 -16.19
C THR A 73 24.51 7.58 -15.98
N LEU A 74 24.38 6.27 -16.20
CA LEU A 74 25.45 5.27 -16.13
C LEU A 74 25.66 4.65 -17.51
N ASP A 75 26.90 4.60 -17.97
CA ASP A 75 27.31 3.75 -19.09
C ASP A 75 27.55 2.33 -18.57
N VAL A 76 26.70 1.39 -18.99
CA VAL A 76 26.74 -0.02 -18.61
C VAL A 76 27.45 -0.90 -19.66
N SER A 77 28.26 -0.29 -20.53
CA SER A 77 29.11 -1.03 -21.46
C SER A 77 30.01 -2.03 -20.72
N GLY A 78 29.97 -3.28 -21.19
CA GLY A 78 30.71 -4.40 -20.62
C GLY A 78 30.03 -5.10 -19.43
N LEU A 79 28.82 -4.69 -19.04
CA LEU A 79 28.01 -5.38 -18.03
C LEU A 79 26.86 -6.13 -18.71
N THR A 80 26.33 -7.15 -18.02
CA THR A 80 25.19 -7.94 -18.50
C THR A 80 23.98 -7.73 -17.57
N PRO A 81 22.80 -7.34 -18.09
CA PRO A 81 21.62 -7.20 -17.24
C PRO A 81 21.15 -8.58 -16.72
N PRO A 82 20.44 -8.65 -15.59
CA PRO A 82 19.95 -7.55 -14.75
C PRO A 82 21.02 -6.86 -13.89
N TYR A 83 20.75 -5.61 -13.53
CA TYR A 83 21.63 -4.76 -12.74
C TYR A 83 21.00 -4.37 -11.39
N LEU A 84 21.78 -4.45 -10.32
CA LEU A 84 21.42 -4.02 -8.98
C LEU A 84 22.06 -2.66 -8.69
N LEU A 85 21.24 -1.67 -8.33
CA LEU A 85 21.66 -0.30 -8.09
C LEU A 85 21.66 -0.01 -6.58
N LYS A 86 22.57 0.84 -6.15
CA LYS A 86 22.74 1.28 -4.77
C LYS A 86 23.05 2.77 -4.71
N VAL A 87 22.42 3.45 -3.75
CA VAL A 87 22.86 4.78 -3.27
C VAL A 87 22.80 4.80 -1.75
N THR A 88 23.83 5.36 -1.12
CA THR A 88 23.87 5.55 0.35
C THR A 88 23.53 7.00 0.67
N THR A 89 22.60 7.18 1.60
CA THR A 89 22.13 8.49 2.08
C THR A 89 22.33 8.59 3.60
N ALA A 90 22.08 9.77 4.18
CA ALA A 90 22.03 9.93 5.64
C ALA A 90 20.93 9.05 6.30
N GLY A 91 19.86 8.74 5.57
CA GLY A 91 18.76 7.88 6.03
C GLY A 91 19.00 6.37 5.79
N GLY A 92 20.19 5.99 5.32
CA GLY A 92 20.54 4.61 5.02
C GLY A 92 20.70 4.34 3.51
N THR A 93 20.83 3.06 3.18
CA THR A 93 21.06 2.60 1.80
C THR A 93 19.75 2.28 1.10
N LEU A 94 19.58 2.86 -0.09
CA LEU A 94 18.51 2.53 -1.02
C LEU A 94 19.04 1.64 -2.14
N TYR A 95 18.23 0.65 -2.48
CA TYR A 95 18.49 -0.25 -3.59
C TYR A 95 17.42 -0.10 -4.68
N GLY A 96 17.79 -0.47 -5.90
CA GLY A 96 16.88 -0.54 -7.05
C GLY A 96 17.38 -1.58 -8.04
N VAL A 97 16.60 -1.86 -9.08
CA VAL A 97 16.98 -2.83 -10.13
C VAL A 97 16.71 -2.25 -11.51
N ALA A 98 17.54 -2.62 -12.47
CA ALA A 98 17.32 -2.42 -13.88
C ALA A 98 17.42 -3.79 -14.58
N THR A 99 16.33 -4.29 -15.14
CA THR A 99 16.32 -5.61 -15.80
C THR A 99 16.92 -5.57 -17.22
N GLN A 100 17.19 -4.36 -17.72
CA GLN A 100 17.76 -4.03 -19.02
C GLN A 100 18.24 -2.56 -18.99
N THR A 101 18.82 -2.08 -20.09
CA THR A 101 19.11 -0.65 -20.30
C THR A 101 17.83 0.19 -20.31
N GLY A 102 17.92 1.46 -19.93
CA GLY A 102 16.78 2.39 -19.83
C GLY A 102 16.66 3.01 -18.44
N THR A 103 15.44 3.34 -18.03
CA THR A 103 15.19 4.00 -16.75
C THR A 103 15.20 3.02 -15.59
N ALA A 104 15.89 3.35 -14.50
CA ALA A 104 15.81 2.69 -13.21
C ALA A 104 15.85 3.72 -12.09
N ASN A 105 14.87 3.74 -11.21
CA ASN A 105 14.82 4.75 -10.15
C ASN A 105 15.32 4.22 -8.80
N LEU A 106 15.84 5.12 -7.98
CA LEU A 106 16.28 4.84 -6.62
C LEU A 106 15.43 5.64 -5.63
N HIS A 107 14.47 4.96 -5.01
CA HIS A 107 13.60 5.53 -3.98
C HIS A 107 13.16 4.46 -3.00
N GLN A 108 12.44 4.86 -1.95
CA GLN A 108 11.97 3.95 -0.90
C GLN A 108 11.16 2.74 -1.40
N PHE A 109 10.37 2.89 -2.48
CA PHE A 109 9.62 1.77 -3.04
C PHE A 109 10.47 0.80 -3.89
N THR A 110 11.45 1.28 -4.68
CA THR A 110 12.39 0.37 -5.37
C THR A 110 13.24 -0.38 -4.35
N ASN A 111 13.61 0.28 -3.25
CA ASN A 111 14.28 -0.35 -2.13
C ASN A 111 13.40 -1.43 -1.47
N LEU A 112 12.11 -1.13 -1.24
CA LEU A 112 11.16 -2.10 -0.70
C LEU A 112 10.99 -3.33 -1.59
N ILE A 113 10.86 -3.14 -2.91
CA ILE A 113 10.72 -4.22 -3.89
C ILE A 113 11.90 -5.19 -3.79
N ILE A 114 13.13 -4.67 -3.82
CA ILE A 114 14.33 -5.51 -3.84
C ILE A 114 14.60 -6.14 -2.48
N ARG A 115 14.38 -5.41 -1.39
CA ARG A 115 14.49 -6.00 -0.05
C ARG A 115 13.47 -7.11 0.15
N ASN A 116 12.23 -6.96 -0.32
CA ASN A 116 11.23 -8.04 -0.28
C ASN A 116 11.69 -9.27 -1.07
N TRP A 117 12.25 -9.10 -2.28
CA TRP A 117 12.76 -10.23 -3.08
C TRP A 117 13.92 -10.99 -2.42
N TYR A 118 14.91 -10.28 -1.86
CA TYR A 118 16.02 -10.94 -1.16
C TYR A 118 15.55 -11.65 0.11
N LYS A 119 14.64 -11.02 0.86
CA LYS A 119 14.07 -11.58 2.08
C LYS A 119 13.24 -12.83 1.82
N ALA A 120 12.47 -12.88 0.74
CA ALA A 120 11.75 -14.09 0.32
C ALA A 120 12.68 -15.31 0.05
N GLN A 121 13.97 -15.06 -0.19
CA GLN A 121 14.99 -16.10 -0.35
C GLN A 121 15.79 -16.36 0.94
N GLY A 122 15.40 -15.76 2.07
CA GLY A 122 16.15 -15.84 3.32
C GLY A 122 17.51 -15.14 3.28
N LYS A 123 17.70 -14.18 2.37
CA LYS A 123 18.96 -13.44 2.20
C LYS A 123 18.87 -12.02 2.74
N ASP A 124 20.01 -11.51 3.18
CA ASP A 124 20.17 -10.10 3.54
C ASP A 124 20.79 -9.33 2.36
N LEU A 125 20.06 -8.33 1.85
CA LEU A 125 20.47 -7.58 0.65
C LEU A 125 21.77 -6.80 0.87
N ASP A 126 21.95 -6.19 2.04
CA ASP A 126 23.16 -5.40 2.32
C ASP A 126 24.41 -6.31 2.31
N THR A 127 24.30 -7.50 2.89
CA THR A 127 25.34 -8.54 2.89
C THR A 127 25.62 -9.08 1.50
N GLU A 128 24.58 -9.43 0.74
CA GLU A 128 24.72 -9.97 -0.62
C GLU A 128 25.33 -8.94 -1.59
N TYR A 129 24.98 -7.66 -1.44
CA TYR A 129 25.49 -6.59 -2.31
C TYR A 129 26.99 -6.35 -2.17
N VAL A 130 27.61 -6.65 -1.02
CA VAL A 130 29.05 -6.42 -0.79
C VAL A 130 29.91 -7.66 -0.97
N LYS A 131 29.29 -8.84 -1.12
CA LYS A 131 29.99 -10.11 -1.36
C LYS A 131 30.84 -10.04 -2.63
N SER A 132 32.02 -10.66 -2.64
CA SER A 132 32.83 -10.78 -3.86
C SER A 132 32.23 -11.78 -4.86
N GLY A 133 32.37 -11.51 -6.16
CA GLY A 133 31.96 -12.42 -7.25
C GLY A 133 30.49 -12.29 -7.65
N ALA A 134 29.86 -13.41 -8.02
CA ALA A 134 28.48 -13.39 -8.49
C ALA A 134 27.48 -13.04 -7.37
N VAL A 135 26.43 -12.31 -7.74
CA VAL A 135 25.32 -11.94 -6.85
C VAL A 135 24.00 -12.33 -7.50
N SER A 136 23.04 -12.81 -6.71
CA SER A 136 21.71 -13.11 -7.23
C SER A 136 20.98 -11.81 -7.55
N VAL A 137 20.52 -11.63 -8.79
CA VAL A 137 19.74 -10.46 -9.19
C VAL A 137 18.37 -10.95 -9.69
N PRO A 138 17.26 -10.31 -9.28
CA PRO A 138 15.94 -10.75 -9.72
C PRO A 138 15.76 -10.65 -11.23
N THR A 139 15.02 -11.60 -11.78
CA THR A 139 14.50 -11.53 -13.15
C THR A 139 13.42 -10.46 -13.27
N LYS A 140 13.10 -10.06 -14.51
CA LYS A 140 12.02 -9.11 -14.79
C LYS A 140 10.67 -9.55 -14.22
N THR A 141 10.29 -10.82 -14.43
CA THR A 141 9.02 -11.35 -13.93
C THR A 141 8.91 -11.30 -12.42
N GLU A 142 10.00 -11.60 -11.70
CA GLU A 142 10.00 -11.58 -10.23
C GLU A 142 9.83 -10.15 -9.69
N VAL A 143 10.56 -9.17 -10.24
CA VAL A 143 10.42 -7.78 -9.78
C VAL A 143 9.10 -7.15 -10.20
N ASP A 144 8.60 -7.43 -11.41
CA ASP A 144 7.29 -6.94 -11.86
C ASP A 144 6.17 -7.47 -10.96
N THR A 145 6.29 -8.71 -10.48
CA THR A 145 5.30 -9.33 -9.59
C THR A 145 5.20 -8.63 -8.23
N ILE A 146 6.35 -8.30 -7.63
CA ILE A 146 6.42 -7.58 -6.35
C ILE A 146 6.04 -6.10 -6.54
N GLU A 147 6.50 -5.50 -7.63
CA GLU A 147 6.20 -4.12 -7.98
C GLU A 147 4.71 -3.90 -8.19
N ALA A 148 4.03 -4.78 -8.92
CA ALA A 148 2.58 -4.71 -9.10
C ALA A 148 1.82 -4.81 -7.77
N ALA A 149 2.25 -5.67 -6.86
CA ALA A 149 1.66 -5.79 -5.52
C ALA A 149 1.82 -4.48 -4.73
N ILE A 150 3.02 -3.89 -4.71
CA ILE A 150 3.27 -2.62 -4.01
C ILE A 150 2.52 -1.47 -4.66
N ARG A 151 2.48 -1.40 -6.00
CA ARG A 151 1.70 -0.39 -6.76
C ARG A 151 0.22 -0.47 -6.42
N GLN A 152 -0.32 -1.67 -6.26
CA GLN A 152 -1.71 -1.91 -5.86
C GLN A 152 -1.99 -1.45 -4.42
N ILE A 153 -1.06 -1.68 -3.49
CA ILE A 153 -1.16 -1.20 -2.10
C ILE A 153 -1.17 0.33 -2.02
N ILE A 154 -0.34 1.01 -2.82
CA ILE A 154 -0.25 2.48 -2.82
C ILE A 154 -1.13 3.14 -3.89
N GLY A 155 -2.00 2.36 -4.56
CA GLY A 155 -2.72 2.79 -5.76
C GLY A 155 -3.59 4.03 -5.57
N THR A 156 -4.31 4.14 -4.46
CA THR A 156 -5.13 5.33 -4.16
C THR A 156 -4.30 6.57 -3.95
N TRP A 157 -3.09 6.46 -3.38
CA TRP A 157 -2.18 7.58 -3.23
C TRP A 157 -1.63 8.04 -4.58
N LEU A 158 -1.30 7.10 -5.47
CA LEU A 158 -0.89 7.40 -6.84
C LEU A 158 -2.01 8.13 -7.61
N GLN A 159 -3.23 7.59 -7.59
CA GLN A 159 -4.39 8.19 -8.28
C GLN A 159 -4.75 9.57 -7.72
N ALA A 160 -4.71 9.75 -6.39
CA ALA A 160 -4.96 11.03 -5.74
C ALA A 160 -3.96 12.13 -6.16
N LYS A 161 -2.79 11.73 -6.69
CA LYS A 161 -1.75 12.63 -7.19
C LYS A 161 -1.67 12.65 -8.72
N GLY A 162 -2.69 12.12 -9.40
CA GLY A 162 -2.79 12.14 -10.87
C GLY A 162 -1.88 11.12 -11.57
N VAL A 163 -1.36 10.13 -10.85
CA VAL A 163 -0.52 9.07 -11.42
C VAL A 163 -1.41 7.89 -11.84
N ASP A 164 -1.36 7.53 -13.12
CA ASP A 164 -2.09 6.38 -13.66
C ASP A 164 -1.41 5.07 -13.26
N ILE A 165 -2.10 4.28 -12.43
CA ILE A 165 -1.61 3.01 -11.89
C ILE A 165 -1.49 1.89 -12.94
N THR A 166 -2.05 2.07 -14.14
CA THR A 166 -2.01 1.05 -15.20
C THR A 166 -0.79 1.21 -16.10
N SER A 167 -0.27 2.43 -16.24
CA SER A 167 0.86 2.76 -17.10
C SER A 167 2.13 3.12 -16.33
N PHE A 168 2.01 3.58 -15.07
CA PHE A 168 3.15 3.94 -14.24
C PHE A 168 3.80 2.71 -13.58
N SER A 169 5.11 2.58 -13.73
CA SER A 169 5.94 1.61 -13.04
C SER A 169 6.76 2.29 -11.95
N LEU A 170 6.71 1.73 -10.73
CA LEU A 170 7.57 2.19 -9.64
C LEU A 170 9.07 1.95 -9.92
N LEU A 171 9.42 1.07 -10.86
CA LEU A 171 10.81 0.74 -11.15
C LEU A 171 11.41 1.64 -12.23
N ASN A 172 10.67 1.89 -13.32
CA ASN A 172 11.23 2.41 -14.57
C ASN A 172 10.47 3.58 -15.21
N SER A 173 9.37 4.07 -14.63
CA SER A 173 8.77 5.31 -15.13
C SER A 173 9.61 6.51 -14.73
N ALA A 174 9.95 7.36 -15.69
CA ALA A 174 10.64 8.62 -15.38
C ALA A 174 9.74 9.52 -14.52
N PHE A 175 10.33 10.21 -13.55
CA PHE A 175 9.65 11.21 -12.72
C PHE A 175 10.65 12.28 -12.29
N ASP A 176 10.18 13.46 -11.91
CA ASP A 176 11.00 14.55 -11.37
C ASP A 176 10.79 14.68 -9.85
N ALA A 177 11.88 14.90 -9.11
CA ALA A 177 11.86 15.10 -7.66
C ALA A 177 11.46 16.55 -7.31
N ASN A 178 10.23 16.94 -7.65
CA ASN A 178 9.71 18.31 -7.60
C ASN A 178 8.46 18.49 -6.72
N GLY A 179 8.10 17.50 -5.91
CA GLY A 179 6.93 17.51 -5.04
C GLY A 179 5.59 17.36 -5.77
N SER A 180 5.58 16.91 -7.03
CA SER A 180 4.37 16.69 -7.83
C SER A 180 4.26 15.26 -8.34
N GLY A 181 3.06 14.85 -8.77
CA GLY A 181 2.82 13.51 -9.30
C GLY A 181 3.33 12.41 -8.34
N PHE A 182 4.18 11.53 -8.85
CA PHE A 182 4.77 10.46 -8.05
C PHE A 182 5.64 10.94 -6.90
N ASP A 183 6.38 12.05 -7.04
CA ASP A 183 7.25 12.55 -5.98
C ASP A 183 6.44 13.03 -4.76
N SER A 184 5.26 13.58 -4.98
CA SER A 184 4.34 13.91 -3.89
C SER A 184 3.83 12.68 -3.11
N VAL A 185 3.88 11.48 -3.71
CA VAL A 185 3.60 10.21 -3.01
C VAL A 185 4.82 9.79 -2.20
N LEU A 186 6.04 10.00 -2.70
CA LEU A 186 7.29 9.79 -1.94
C LEU A 186 7.38 10.73 -0.74
N ASP A 187 6.78 11.91 -0.79
CA ASP A 187 6.71 12.84 0.34
C ASP A 187 5.83 12.31 1.47
N VAL A 188 4.66 11.77 1.13
CA VAL A 188 3.62 11.44 2.11
C VAL A 188 3.69 9.99 2.59
N LEU A 189 4.06 9.05 1.74
CA LEU A 189 4.26 7.66 2.18
C LEU A 189 5.72 7.48 2.58
N LYS A 190 5.98 6.78 3.67
CA LYS A 190 7.33 6.36 4.09
C LYS A 190 7.38 4.85 4.27
N VAL A 191 8.50 4.26 3.88
CA VAL A 191 8.77 2.84 4.09
C VAL A 191 9.67 2.68 5.29
N ASN A 192 9.23 1.93 6.31
CA ASN A 192 10.07 1.53 7.42
C ASN A 192 10.43 0.06 7.29
N ILE A 193 11.71 -0.26 7.46
CA ILE A 193 12.22 -1.62 7.37
C ILE A 193 12.94 -1.91 8.68
N SER A 194 12.36 -2.78 9.49
CA SER A 194 12.91 -3.26 10.76
C SER A 194 13.05 -4.79 10.73
N SER A 195 13.86 -5.35 11.63
CA SER A 195 13.93 -6.81 11.80
C SER A 195 12.53 -7.36 12.09
N GLY A 196 12.03 -8.27 11.26
CA GLY A 196 10.71 -8.89 11.36
C GLY A 196 9.63 -8.26 10.48
N THR A 197 9.73 -6.98 10.11
CA THR A 197 8.62 -6.27 9.43
C THR A 197 9.06 -5.14 8.50
N MET A 198 8.37 -5.02 7.36
CA MET A 198 8.43 -3.88 6.45
C MET A 198 7.06 -3.20 6.45
N THR A 199 7.00 -1.89 6.70
CA THR A 199 5.74 -1.14 6.75
C THR A 199 5.73 0.02 5.77
N ILE A 200 4.55 0.33 5.24
CA ILE A 200 4.28 1.56 4.48
C ILE A 200 3.36 2.43 5.34
N VAL A 201 3.81 3.64 5.66
CA VAL A 201 3.15 4.53 6.63
C VAL A 201 2.91 5.89 5.99
N PRO A 202 1.67 6.41 6.01
CA PRO A 202 1.41 7.81 5.71
C PRO A 202 1.99 8.72 6.79
N VAL A 203 2.73 9.72 6.36
CA VAL A 203 3.37 10.73 7.19
C VAL A 203 3.01 12.09 6.63
N ASP A 204 2.47 12.97 7.47
CA ASP A 204 2.27 14.37 7.09
C ASP A 204 3.65 15.02 6.85
N PRO A 205 3.95 15.49 5.63
CA PRO A 205 5.27 16.04 5.30
C PRO A 205 5.57 17.37 6.02
N THR A 206 4.55 18.03 6.56
CA THR A 206 4.67 19.31 7.29
C THR A 206 4.93 19.07 8.77
N THR A 207 4.17 18.16 9.38
CA THR A 207 4.19 17.95 10.84
C THR A 207 5.03 16.74 11.27
N GLY A 208 5.35 15.83 10.35
CA GLY A 208 6.04 14.57 10.63
C GLY A 208 5.16 13.54 11.35
N VAL A 209 3.87 13.84 11.54
CA VAL A 209 2.92 12.95 12.22
C VAL A 209 2.66 11.72 11.36
N GLN A 210 2.84 10.54 11.95
CA GLN A 210 2.60 9.26 11.31
C GLN A 210 1.19 8.74 11.61
N ALA A 211 0.49 8.31 10.56
CA ALA A 211 -0.74 7.53 10.69
C ALA A 211 -0.44 6.05 10.99
N ASP A 212 -1.48 5.23 11.13
CA ASP A 212 -1.30 3.79 11.18
C ASP A 212 -0.71 3.27 9.85
N PRO A 213 0.14 2.23 9.87
CA PRO A 213 0.65 1.63 8.65
C PRO A 213 -0.50 1.22 7.73
N ILE A 214 -0.45 1.66 6.47
CA ILE A 214 -1.38 1.16 5.47
C ILE A 214 -1.01 -0.27 5.08
N SER A 215 0.27 -0.64 5.13
CA SER A 215 0.70 -2.02 4.88
C SER A 215 1.75 -2.45 5.91
N THR A 216 1.63 -3.69 6.39
CA THR A 216 2.62 -4.40 7.20
C THR A 216 2.92 -5.73 6.55
N LEU A 217 4.17 -5.90 6.12
CA LEU A 217 4.68 -7.08 5.45
C LEU A 217 5.63 -7.80 6.39
N PRO A 218 5.44 -9.10 6.65
CA PRO A 218 6.46 -9.87 7.34
C PRO A 218 7.73 -9.91 6.50
N ASP A 219 8.89 -9.84 7.15
CA ASP A 219 10.19 -9.82 6.48
C ASP A 219 10.65 -11.19 5.94
N SER A 220 9.73 -12.16 5.81
CA SER A 220 9.99 -13.52 5.34
C SER A 220 9.06 -13.98 4.22
N ALA A 221 8.07 -13.17 3.81
CA ALA A 221 7.09 -13.55 2.79
C ALA A 221 7.33 -12.82 1.47
N SER A 222 7.30 -13.56 0.36
CA SER A 222 7.21 -12.98 -0.98
C SER A 222 5.83 -12.38 -1.18
N LEU A 223 5.77 -11.12 -1.59
CA LEU A 223 4.54 -10.51 -2.09
C LEU A 223 4.32 -10.87 -3.57
N SER A 224 3.07 -11.14 -3.95
CA SER A 224 2.69 -11.18 -5.37
C SER A 224 1.34 -10.51 -5.62
N ALA A 225 1.20 -9.88 -6.79
CA ALA A 225 -0.09 -9.33 -7.24
C ALA A 225 -1.18 -10.41 -7.30
N SER A 226 -0.82 -11.63 -7.71
CA SER A 226 -1.74 -12.78 -7.75
C SER A 226 -2.32 -13.14 -6.38
N GLN A 227 -1.54 -13.01 -5.30
CA GLN A 227 -2.04 -13.24 -3.94
C GLN A 227 -3.03 -12.15 -3.52
N LEU A 228 -2.74 -10.89 -3.88
CA LEU A 228 -3.64 -9.77 -3.60
C LEU A 228 -4.94 -9.90 -4.41
N ASP A 229 -4.87 -10.31 -5.67
CA ASP A 229 -6.04 -10.50 -6.53
C ASP A 229 -6.90 -11.66 -6.03
N ALA A 230 -6.28 -12.80 -5.68
CA ALA A 230 -7.00 -13.91 -5.06
C ALA A 230 -7.67 -13.50 -3.73
N ALA A 231 -7.01 -12.66 -2.93
CA ALA A 231 -7.59 -12.10 -1.71
C ALA A 231 -8.78 -11.18 -2.03
N LYS A 232 -8.64 -10.25 -2.99
CA LYS A 232 -9.72 -9.37 -3.45
C LYS A 232 -10.92 -10.17 -3.94
N ASP A 233 -10.70 -11.18 -4.77
CA ASP A 233 -11.77 -12.01 -5.33
C ASP A 233 -12.50 -12.80 -4.26
N GLY A 234 -11.76 -13.40 -3.32
CA GLY A 234 -12.36 -14.12 -2.19
C GLY A 234 -13.12 -13.21 -1.23
N ILE A 235 -12.63 -11.99 -0.99
CA ILE A 235 -13.34 -10.98 -0.20
C ILE A 235 -14.60 -10.51 -0.93
N ASN A 236 -14.53 -10.25 -2.24
CA ASN A 236 -15.69 -9.88 -3.05
C ASN A 236 -16.76 -10.98 -3.08
N GLN A 237 -16.38 -12.26 -3.06
CA GLN A 237 -17.31 -13.37 -2.91
C GLN A 237 -18.02 -13.31 -1.54
N THR A 238 -17.28 -13.06 -0.47
CA THR A 238 -17.82 -12.93 0.90
C THR A 238 -18.78 -11.75 1.00
N LEU A 239 -18.42 -10.59 0.46
CA LEU A 239 -19.27 -9.40 0.37
C LEU A 239 -20.53 -9.66 -0.45
N THR A 240 -20.43 -10.42 -1.54
CA THR A 240 -21.57 -10.82 -2.36
C THR A 240 -22.52 -11.72 -1.58
N SER A 241 -22.01 -12.73 -0.87
CA SER A 241 -22.83 -13.58 0.01
C SER A 241 -23.49 -12.76 1.11
N TRP A 242 -22.74 -11.87 1.76
CA TRP A 242 -23.25 -10.99 2.81
C TRP A 242 -24.41 -10.10 2.31
N LYS A 243 -24.19 -9.39 1.20
CA LYS A 243 -25.21 -8.59 0.51
C LYS A 243 -26.45 -9.43 0.18
N ASN A 244 -26.27 -10.61 -0.41
CA ASN A 244 -27.39 -11.46 -0.83
C ASN A 244 -28.19 -11.97 0.37
N THR A 245 -27.53 -12.37 1.44
CA THR A 245 -28.19 -12.79 2.69
C THR A 245 -29.00 -11.64 3.28
N ILE A 246 -28.43 -10.44 3.41
CA ILE A 246 -29.14 -9.27 3.93
C ILE A 246 -30.35 -8.93 3.06
N ASN A 247 -30.16 -8.81 1.75
CA ASN A 247 -31.24 -8.44 0.83
C ASN A 247 -32.35 -9.51 0.80
N SER A 248 -32.00 -10.79 0.88
CA SER A 248 -32.97 -11.89 0.87
C SER A 248 -33.75 -12.02 2.17
N LYS A 249 -33.11 -11.78 3.32
CA LYS A 249 -33.75 -11.92 4.64
C LYS A 249 -34.51 -10.67 5.05
N GLY A 250 -34.08 -9.50 4.59
CA GLY A 250 -34.71 -8.22 4.90
C GLY A 250 -34.78 -7.99 6.42
N THR A 251 -35.96 -7.60 6.91
CA THR A 251 -36.22 -7.38 8.34
C THR A 251 -36.25 -8.67 9.16
N GLY A 252 -36.32 -9.85 8.52
CA GLY A 252 -36.31 -11.16 9.19
C GLY A 252 -34.91 -11.73 9.40
N ILE A 253 -33.85 -10.96 9.15
CA ILE A 253 -32.48 -11.40 9.33
C ILE A 253 -32.17 -11.70 10.80
N ALA A 254 -31.53 -12.84 11.04
CA ALA A 254 -31.06 -13.24 12.35
C ALA A 254 -29.53 -13.34 12.39
N VAL A 255 -28.96 -13.31 13.60
CA VAL A 255 -27.51 -13.47 13.81
C VAL A 255 -26.97 -14.74 13.12
N ALA A 256 -27.72 -15.84 13.23
CA ALA A 256 -27.35 -17.13 12.64
C ALA A 256 -27.22 -17.10 11.10
N ASP A 257 -27.92 -16.20 10.41
CA ASP A 257 -27.83 -16.09 8.95
C ASP A 257 -26.48 -15.52 8.49
N LEU A 258 -25.83 -14.70 9.33
CA LEU A 258 -24.59 -14.01 9.00
C LEU A 258 -23.35 -14.69 9.61
N LEU A 259 -23.50 -15.46 10.70
CA LEU A 259 -22.37 -16.15 11.35
C LEU A 259 -21.42 -16.89 10.39
N PRO A 260 -21.88 -17.60 9.33
CA PRO A 260 -20.98 -18.30 8.41
C PRO A 260 -20.04 -17.39 7.58
N LEU A 261 -20.25 -16.08 7.60
CA LEU A 261 -19.44 -15.09 6.87
C LEU A 261 -18.42 -14.40 7.77
N TYR A 262 -18.42 -14.71 9.06
CA TYR A 262 -17.56 -14.10 10.07
C TYR A 262 -16.60 -15.15 10.64
N ALA A 263 -15.43 -14.68 11.10
CA ALA A 263 -14.49 -15.51 11.82
C ALA A 263 -15.13 -16.06 13.10
N GLY A 264 -14.66 -17.22 13.56
CA GLY A 264 -15.19 -17.88 14.75
C GLY A 264 -15.06 -17.01 16.01
N ALA A 265 -15.83 -17.35 17.05
CA ALA A 265 -15.94 -16.53 18.27
C ALA A 265 -14.63 -16.29 19.02
N THR A 266 -13.62 -17.15 18.86
CA THR A 266 -12.28 -16.98 19.46
C THR A 266 -11.33 -16.13 18.62
N THR A 267 -11.70 -15.87 17.36
CA THR A 267 -10.85 -15.21 16.36
C THR A 267 -11.41 -13.83 16.00
N TYR A 268 -12.72 -13.65 16.07
CA TYR A 268 -13.38 -12.39 15.80
C TYR A 268 -13.38 -11.46 17.01
N LEU A 269 -13.03 -10.20 16.79
CA LEU A 269 -13.21 -9.13 17.76
C LEU A 269 -13.35 -7.79 17.03
N ASN A 270 -14.42 -7.05 17.30
CA ASN A 270 -14.65 -5.73 16.70
C ASN A 270 -15.00 -4.71 17.79
N GLY A 271 -14.07 -3.83 18.13
CA GLY A 271 -14.24 -2.82 19.18
C GLY A 271 -14.73 -3.38 20.52
N GLY A 272 -14.26 -4.57 20.87
CA GLY A 272 -14.64 -5.31 22.08
C GLY A 272 -15.79 -6.29 21.85
N LEU A 273 -16.62 -6.13 20.82
CA LEU A 273 -17.75 -7.01 20.57
C LEU A 273 -17.31 -8.38 20.06
N THR A 274 -17.92 -9.43 20.63
CA THR A 274 -17.87 -10.78 20.05
C THR A 274 -18.66 -10.81 18.75
N VAL A 275 -18.39 -11.81 17.90
CA VAL A 275 -19.05 -11.94 16.59
C VAL A 275 -20.59 -11.87 16.68
N SER A 276 -21.19 -12.56 17.65
CA SER A 276 -22.64 -12.56 17.80
C SER A 276 -23.18 -11.21 18.26
N ALA A 277 -22.45 -10.52 19.14
CA ALA A 277 -22.84 -9.21 19.64
C ALA A 277 -22.69 -8.13 18.56
N ASP A 278 -21.64 -8.19 17.75
CA ASP A 278 -21.39 -7.27 16.64
C ASP A 278 -22.42 -7.42 15.51
N ILE A 279 -22.76 -8.66 15.16
CA ILE A 279 -23.85 -8.92 14.20
C ILE A 279 -25.19 -8.44 14.76
N ALA A 280 -25.48 -8.69 16.05
CA ALA A 280 -26.71 -8.24 16.68
C ALA A 280 -26.81 -6.71 16.73
N ASP A 281 -25.72 -6.00 17.03
CA ASP A 281 -25.64 -4.54 16.99
C ASP A 281 -25.90 -4.02 15.56
N THR A 282 -25.27 -4.65 14.57
CA THR A 282 -25.49 -4.32 13.15
C THR A 282 -26.96 -4.47 12.75
N ILE A 283 -27.61 -5.58 13.15
CA ILE A 283 -29.04 -5.82 12.88
C ILE A 283 -29.94 -4.83 13.63
N SER A 284 -29.66 -4.57 14.91
CA SER A 284 -30.53 -3.79 15.80
C SER A 284 -30.40 -2.28 15.64
N SER A 285 -29.29 -1.78 15.10
CA SER A 285 -29.05 -0.35 14.86
C SER A 285 -30.07 0.32 13.93
N GLY A 286 -31.01 -0.42 13.34
CA GLY A 286 -32.05 0.12 12.46
C GLY A 286 -31.53 0.64 11.13
N ASN A 287 -30.20 0.66 10.94
CA ASN A 287 -29.51 0.90 9.68
C ASN A 287 -29.60 -0.35 8.78
N HIS A 288 -30.80 -0.88 8.57
CA HIS A 288 -31.02 -1.68 7.38
C HIS A 288 -30.82 -0.73 6.20
N PRO A 289 -29.80 -0.93 5.34
CA PRO A 289 -29.42 0.10 4.38
C PRO A 289 -30.48 0.39 3.29
N GLY A 290 -31.71 -0.11 3.42
CA GLY A 290 -32.50 -0.52 2.27
C GLY A 290 -31.78 -1.65 1.54
N THR A 291 -32.17 -1.91 0.30
CA THR A 291 -31.50 -2.91 -0.53
C THR A 291 -30.05 -2.49 -0.78
N ILE A 292 -29.08 -3.32 -0.39
CA ILE A 292 -27.66 -3.12 -0.70
C ILE A 292 -27.49 -3.38 -2.20
N THR A 293 -27.13 -2.34 -2.95
CA THR A 293 -26.94 -2.41 -4.40
C THR A 293 -25.51 -2.82 -4.76
N THR A 294 -24.52 -2.33 -4.01
CA THR A 294 -23.10 -2.64 -4.22
C THR A 294 -22.41 -2.90 -2.89
N ALA A 295 -21.56 -3.94 -2.86
CA ALA A 295 -20.62 -4.20 -1.79
C ALA A 295 -19.36 -4.81 -2.42
N THR A 296 -18.32 -4.00 -2.61
CA THR A 296 -17.11 -4.42 -3.33
C THR A 296 -15.86 -3.83 -2.70
N VAL A 297 -14.74 -4.55 -2.84
CA VAL A 297 -13.43 -4.04 -2.48
C VAL A 297 -13.08 -2.86 -3.40
N LYS A 298 -12.88 -1.68 -2.81
CA LYS A 298 -12.29 -0.52 -3.49
C LYS A 298 -10.79 -0.71 -3.63
N GLU A 299 -10.13 -1.01 -2.51
CA GLU A 299 -8.69 -1.25 -2.43
C GLU A 299 -8.36 -2.15 -1.24
N ILE A 300 -7.26 -2.91 -1.37
CA ILE A 300 -6.62 -3.54 -0.23
C ILE A 300 -5.68 -2.50 0.37
N VAL A 301 -5.92 -2.17 1.63
CA VAL A 301 -5.07 -1.28 2.41
C VAL A 301 -3.87 -2.10 2.88
N ASN A 302 -4.14 -3.18 3.64
CA ASN A 302 -3.13 -4.05 4.23
C ASN A 302 -3.34 -5.51 3.83
N TYR A 303 -2.25 -6.25 3.61
CA TYR A 303 -2.26 -7.71 3.48
C TYR A 303 -1.07 -8.33 4.22
N ASP A 304 -1.37 -9.05 5.30
CA ASP A 304 -0.41 -9.91 5.97
C ASP A 304 -0.48 -11.32 5.35
N ALA A 305 0.54 -11.66 4.56
CA ALA A 305 0.62 -12.94 3.86
C ALA A 305 0.85 -14.16 4.79
N VAL A 306 1.31 -13.95 6.03
CA VAL A 306 1.57 -15.02 7.01
C VAL A 306 0.30 -15.34 7.78
N SER A 307 -0.29 -14.33 8.43
CA SER A 307 -1.55 -14.52 9.18
C SER A 307 -2.78 -14.61 8.28
N LYS A 308 -2.63 -14.29 6.99
CA LYS A 308 -3.71 -14.19 6.00
C LYS A 308 -4.81 -13.24 6.45
N VAL A 309 -4.42 -12.09 7.00
CA VAL A 309 -5.31 -11.00 7.39
C VAL A 309 -5.23 -9.87 6.37
N VAL A 310 -6.38 -9.34 5.98
CA VAL A 310 -6.52 -8.21 5.05
C VAL A 310 -7.31 -7.09 5.71
N THR A 311 -6.85 -5.86 5.54
CA THR A 311 -7.69 -4.67 5.70
C THR A 311 -8.01 -4.13 4.33
N ALA A 312 -9.28 -3.96 4.01
CA ALA A 312 -9.72 -3.46 2.72
C ALA A 312 -10.75 -2.34 2.89
N ASN A 313 -10.62 -1.29 2.08
CA ASN A 313 -11.66 -0.28 1.96
C ASN A 313 -12.77 -0.85 1.09
N ILE A 314 -13.99 -0.94 1.63
CA ILE A 314 -15.15 -1.48 0.95
C ILE A 314 -16.07 -0.35 0.54
N THR A 315 -16.42 -0.31 -0.75
CA THR A 315 -17.48 0.54 -1.25
C THR A 315 -18.82 -0.15 -1.01
N LEU A 316 -19.65 0.45 -0.18
CA LEU A 316 -21.02 0.05 0.06
C LEU A 316 -21.94 1.08 -0.58
N ASN A 317 -22.89 0.63 -1.38
CA ASN A 317 -23.93 1.46 -1.94
C ASN A 317 -25.28 0.82 -1.68
N THR A 318 -26.29 1.64 -1.50
CA THR A 318 -27.61 1.20 -1.06
C THR A 318 -28.66 1.92 -1.90
N ALA A 319 -29.90 1.43 -1.90
CA ALA A 319 -30.98 2.09 -2.64
C ALA A 319 -31.29 3.50 -2.10
N ASN A 320 -31.05 3.73 -0.81
CA ASN A 320 -31.50 4.93 -0.12
C ASN A 320 -30.36 5.94 0.12
N TRP A 321 -29.12 5.47 0.16
CA TRP A 321 -27.93 6.24 0.54
C TRP A 321 -26.88 6.05 -0.57
N GLY A 322 -26.22 7.14 -0.95
CA GLY A 322 -25.12 7.09 -1.92
C GLY A 322 -23.94 6.24 -1.45
N ALA A 323 -22.97 6.03 -2.34
CA ALA A 323 -21.82 5.20 -2.06
C ALA A 323 -21.00 5.74 -0.87
N VAL A 324 -20.75 4.88 0.11
CA VAL A 324 -19.89 5.12 1.27
C VAL A 324 -18.72 4.14 1.26
N THR A 325 -17.56 4.58 1.72
CA THR A 325 -16.37 3.73 1.82
C THR A 325 -16.00 3.53 3.28
N HIS A 326 -15.84 2.27 3.71
CA HIS A 326 -15.45 1.93 5.07
C HIS A 326 -14.32 0.88 5.06
N PRO A 327 -13.32 1.00 5.95
CA PRO A 327 -12.34 -0.05 6.13
C PRO A 327 -12.98 -1.23 6.86
N LEU A 328 -12.87 -2.43 6.28
CA LEU A 328 -13.25 -3.69 6.91
C LEU A 328 -12.05 -4.65 6.97
N TYR A 329 -12.10 -5.56 7.92
CA TYR A 329 -11.03 -6.51 8.22
C TYR A 329 -11.48 -7.91 7.88
N PHE A 330 -10.60 -8.67 7.24
CA PHE A 330 -10.87 -10.02 6.77
C PHE A 330 -9.74 -10.97 7.14
N ILE A 331 -10.07 -12.23 7.36
CA ILE A 331 -9.11 -13.31 7.58
C ILE A 331 -9.45 -14.48 6.66
N TYR A 332 -8.43 -15.14 6.12
CA TYR A 332 -8.62 -16.38 5.38
C TYR A 332 -8.75 -17.55 6.35
N ASP A 333 -9.89 -18.22 6.35
CA ASP A 333 -10.08 -19.48 7.06
C ASP A 333 -9.70 -20.66 6.17
N SER A 334 -8.65 -21.38 6.56
CA SER A 334 -8.17 -22.55 5.81
C SER A 334 -9.12 -23.74 5.86
N VAL A 335 -10.03 -23.79 6.84
CA VAL A 335 -10.99 -24.89 6.98
C VAL A 335 -12.14 -24.73 5.99
N SER A 336 -12.79 -23.55 5.98
CA SER A 336 -13.86 -23.25 5.02
C SER A 336 -13.35 -22.81 3.64
N GLN A 337 -12.05 -22.57 3.51
CA GLN A 337 -11.37 -22.04 2.31
C GLN A 337 -11.96 -20.69 1.85
N LYS A 338 -12.41 -19.86 2.78
CA LYS A 338 -13.06 -18.57 2.53
C LYS A 338 -12.40 -17.44 3.29
N TRP A 339 -12.54 -16.25 2.73
CA TRP A 339 -12.33 -15.03 3.50
C TRP A 339 -13.55 -14.79 4.39
N LEU A 340 -13.32 -14.36 5.62
CA LEU A 340 -14.36 -14.11 6.61
C LEU A 340 -14.13 -12.74 7.23
N PHE A 341 -15.20 -12.05 7.64
CA PHE A 341 -15.07 -10.83 8.44
C PHE A 341 -14.32 -11.15 9.74
N TYR A 342 -13.32 -10.33 10.06
CA TYR A 342 -12.38 -10.57 11.16
C TYR A 342 -12.55 -9.59 12.32
N GLY A 343 -13.14 -8.42 12.06
CA GLY A 343 -13.22 -7.32 13.03
C GLY A 343 -11.89 -6.60 13.21
N ASP A 344 -11.92 -5.41 13.80
CA ASP A 344 -10.75 -4.54 13.96
C ASP A 344 -9.73 -5.01 15.01
N GLN A 345 -10.01 -6.13 15.69
CA GLN A 345 -9.21 -6.71 16.77
C GLN A 345 -8.99 -5.77 17.96
N ARG A 346 -9.77 -4.68 18.04
CA ARG A 346 -9.72 -3.74 19.16
C ARG A 346 -10.56 -4.28 20.30
N ILE A 347 -10.08 -4.03 21.51
CA ILE A 347 -10.70 -4.54 22.74
C ILE A 347 -11.82 -3.62 23.23
N ALA A 348 -11.90 -2.42 22.65
CA ALA A 348 -12.93 -1.42 22.86
C ALA A 348 -12.91 -0.45 21.67
N HIS A 349 -14.02 0.22 21.43
CA HIS A 349 -14.08 1.32 20.46
C HIS A 349 -13.50 2.59 21.09
N VAL A 350 -12.53 3.23 20.43
CA VAL A 350 -11.93 4.50 20.86
C VAL A 350 -12.25 5.60 19.86
N LYS A 351 -12.58 6.80 20.32
CA LYS A 351 -12.95 7.95 19.48
C LYS A 351 -12.33 9.25 20.01
N ALA A 352 -11.94 10.12 19.07
CA ALA A 352 -11.54 11.51 19.32
C ALA A 352 -12.35 12.41 18.39
N LEU A 353 -13.20 13.28 18.94
CA LEU A 353 -14.14 14.11 18.16
C LEU A 353 -13.90 15.58 18.45
N ILE A 354 -13.98 16.43 17.41
CA ILE A 354 -13.94 17.89 17.53
C ILE A 354 -15.36 18.44 17.33
N GLY A 355 -15.89 19.14 18.34
CA GLY A 355 -17.20 19.80 18.28
C GLY A 355 -17.18 21.10 19.06
N ASN A 356 -17.67 22.20 18.48
CA ASN A 356 -17.70 23.53 19.11
C ASN A 356 -16.34 23.98 19.67
N GLY A 357 -15.23 23.61 19.02
CA GLY A 357 -13.87 23.92 19.48
C GLY A 357 -13.40 23.08 20.68
N ILE A 358 -14.11 22.00 21.02
CA ILE A 358 -13.79 21.08 22.12
C ILE A 358 -13.44 19.72 21.55
N VAL A 359 -12.39 19.09 22.09
CA VAL A 359 -12.05 17.70 21.77
C VAL A 359 -12.65 16.76 22.81
N THR A 360 -13.49 15.83 22.35
CA THR A 360 -14.08 14.76 23.16
C THR A 360 -13.33 13.46 22.90
N LEU A 361 -12.72 12.90 23.94
CA LEU A 361 -12.03 11.62 23.91
C LEU A 361 -12.88 10.58 24.63
N SER A 362 -13.23 9.51 23.93
CA SER A 362 -14.16 8.50 24.43
C SER A 362 -13.65 7.08 24.18
N VAL A 363 -13.85 6.20 25.15
CA VAL A 363 -13.69 4.75 24.99
C VAL A 363 -15.05 4.12 25.27
N TYR A 364 -15.52 3.24 24.40
CA TYR A 364 -16.73 2.45 24.56
C TYR A 364 -16.33 0.98 24.59
N ASP A 365 -16.54 0.34 25.73
CA ASP A 365 -16.25 -1.07 25.94
C ASP A 365 -17.54 -1.82 26.31
N PRO A 366 -18.21 -2.44 25.34
CA PRO A 366 -19.44 -3.17 25.57
C PRO A 366 -19.24 -4.45 26.40
N THR A 367 -18.02 -4.96 26.50
CA THR A 367 -17.70 -6.18 27.28
C THR A 367 -17.29 -5.91 28.71
N GLN A 368 -17.05 -4.64 29.06
CA GLN A 368 -16.53 -4.22 30.38
C GLN A 368 -15.23 -4.97 30.76
N SER A 369 -14.42 -5.32 29.76
CA SER A 369 -13.12 -5.97 29.94
C SER A 369 -11.99 -4.98 30.22
N VAL A 370 -12.19 -3.70 29.89
CA VAL A 370 -11.28 -2.58 30.12
C VAL A 370 -11.44 -2.07 31.55
N THR A 371 -10.38 -2.18 32.33
CA THR A 371 -10.31 -1.76 33.75
C THR A 371 -9.65 -0.40 33.94
N GLY A 372 -8.98 0.12 32.92
CA GLY A 372 -8.36 1.43 32.94
C GLY A 372 -8.06 1.93 31.53
N ALA A 373 -8.07 3.23 31.35
CA ALA A 373 -7.73 3.86 30.09
C ALA A 373 -6.94 5.14 30.36
N THR A 374 -5.84 5.32 29.64
CA THR A 374 -5.07 6.56 29.65
C THR A 374 -4.97 7.12 28.25
N VAL A 375 -4.80 8.42 28.12
CA VAL A 375 -4.63 9.10 26.83
C VAL A 375 -3.51 10.13 26.91
N SER A 376 -2.72 10.20 25.84
CA SER A 376 -1.68 11.19 25.63
C SER A 376 -1.82 11.77 24.22
N GLY A 377 -1.33 12.98 24.00
CA GLY A 377 -1.43 13.64 22.70
C GLY A 377 -1.25 15.15 22.78
N PRO A 378 -1.24 15.84 21.62
CA PRO A 378 -1.16 17.29 21.54
C PRO A 378 -2.24 17.96 22.40
N GLY A 379 -1.88 19.02 23.11
CA GLY A 379 -2.80 19.76 23.99
C GLY A 379 -3.06 19.13 25.36
N LEU A 380 -2.53 17.92 25.64
CA LEU A 380 -2.61 17.28 26.95
C LEU A 380 -1.33 17.51 27.77
N VAL A 381 -1.49 17.80 29.07
CA VAL A 381 -0.37 17.88 30.01
C VAL A 381 -0.03 16.49 30.52
N GLY A 382 0.91 15.81 29.85
CA GLY A 382 1.29 14.44 30.17
C GLY A 382 0.22 13.40 29.82
N THR A 383 0.31 12.23 30.45
CA THR A 383 -0.65 11.14 30.27
C THR A 383 -1.83 11.33 31.21
N GLN A 384 -3.02 11.50 30.63
CA GLN A 384 -4.27 11.69 31.37
C GLN A 384 -4.98 10.36 31.59
N VAL A 385 -5.56 10.18 32.77
CA VAL A 385 -6.43 9.03 33.07
C VAL A 385 -7.86 9.36 32.63
N LEU A 386 -8.48 8.45 31.89
CA LEU A 386 -9.89 8.52 31.53
C LEU A 386 -10.74 7.92 32.66
N THR A 387 -11.78 8.63 33.08
CA THR A 387 -12.64 8.20 34.19
C THR A 387 -13.82 7.38 33.67
N TYR A 388 -14.18 6.31 34.40
CA TYR A 388 -15.34 5.49 34.08
C TYR A 388 -16.63 6.27 34.30
N SER A 389 -17.51 6.31 33.30
CA SER A 389 -18.88 6.81 33.47
C SER A 389 -19.86 5.65 33.37
N ASN A 390 -20.78 5.56 34.31
CA ASN A 390 -21.75 4.46 34.42
C ASN A 390 -22.86 4.51 33.35
N THR A 391 -22.82 5.49 32.44
CA THR A 391 -23.76 5.56 31.33
C THR A 391 -23.17 4.79 30.14
N ASN A 392 -23.65 3.57 29.93
CA ASN A 392 -23.34 2.72 28.77
C ASN A 392 -21.87 2.27 28.63
N GLY A 393 -21.14 2.06 29.73
CA GLY A 393 -19.77 1.50 29.68
C GLY A 393 -18.77 2.41 28.96
N GLN A 394 -19.03 3.72 28.92
CA GLN A 394 -18.15 4.69 28.27
C GLN A 394 -17.18 5.33 29.27
N PHE A 395 -15.89 5.34 28.94
CA PHE A 395 -14.94 6.26 29.55
C PHE A 395 -15.05 7.62 28.85
N ARG A 396 -15.17 8.69 29.63
CA ARG A 396 -15.24 10.05 29.09
C ARG A 396 -14.19 10.92 29.75
N LEU A 397 -13.39 11.58 28.94
CA LEU A 397 -12.55 12.70 29.35
C LEU A 397 -12.91 13.89 28.46
N THR A 398 -13.35 14.97 29.10
CA THR A 398 -13.64 16.24 28.44
C THR A 398 -12.49 17.20 28.75
N ILE A 399 -11.71 17.59 27.74
CA ILE A 399 -10.69 18.64 27.86
C ILE A 399 -10.97 19.65 26.75
N ASN A 400 -11.07 20.93 27.13
CA ASN A 400 -11.31 22.02 26.20
C ASN A 400 -9.96 22.62 25.77
N PHE A 401 -9.62 22.56 24.49
CA PHE A 401 -8.49 23.30 23.92
C PHE A 401 -8.77 23.66 22.46
N SER A 402 -8.24 24.81 22.03
CA SER A 402 -8.35 25.30 20.65
C SER A 402 -7.37 24.52 19.75
N PRO A 403 -7.82 23.84 18.68
CA PRO A 403 -6.91 23.04 17.88
C PRO A 403 -6.09 23.92 16.94
N ALA A 404 -4.77 23.70 16.93
CA ALA A 404 -3.97 23.87 15.74
C ALA A 404 -3.91 22.51 15.01
N ALA A 405 -4.69 22.36 13.92
CA ALA A 405 -4.68 21.21 13.01
C ALA A 405 -5.14 19.83 13.55
N LEU A 406 -5.28 18.87 12.60
CA LEU A 406 -5.57 17.45 12.87
C LEU A 406 -4.51 16.89 13.82
N SER A 407 -4.93 16.46 15.01
CA SER A 407 -4.06 15.97 16.08
C SER A 407 -4.30 14.50 16.36
N VAL A 408 -3.23 13.75 16.62
CA VAL A 408 -3.27 12.31 16.92
C VAL A 408 -3.14 12.08 18.42
N TYR A 409 -4.09 11.34 18.98
CA TYR A 409 -4.11 10.94 20.38
C TYR A 409 -3.76 9.47 20.49
N THR A 410 -3.00 9.12 21.52
CA THR A 410 -2.60 7.76 21.84
C THR A 410 -3.34 7.32 23.09
N PHE A 411 -4.27 6.39 22.94
CA PHE A 411 -5.00 5.73 24.02
C PHE A 411 -4.27 4.46 24.44
N THR A 412 -4.10 4.23 25.73
CA THR A 412 -3.63 2.95 26.27
C THR A 412 -4.72 2.39 27.19
N LEU A 413 -5.27 1.23 26.83
CA LEU A 413 -6.34 0.56 27.55
C LEU A 413 -5.77 -0.64 28.31
N THR A 414 -6.15 -0.81 29.56
CA THR A 414 -5.71 -1.91 30.43
C THR A 414 -6.86 -2.89 30.63
N LYS A 415 -6.63 -4.17 30.35
CA LYS A 415 -7.60 -5.26 30.56
C LYS A 415 -7.57 -5.78 31.99
N SER A 416 -8.67 -6.42 32.39
CA SER A 416 -8.65 -7.34 33.53
C SER A 416 -7.55 -8.39 33.32
N GLY A 417 -6.65 -8.53 34.30
CA GLY A 417 -5.45 -9.37 34.20
C GLY A 417 -4.15 -8.64 33.81
N GLY A 418 -4.18 -7.32 33.60
CA GLY A 418 -2.98 -6.49 33.53
C GLY A 418 -2.38 -6.27 32.13
N SER A 419 -2.87 -6.96 31.10
CA SER A 419 -2.45 -6.72 29.71
C SER A 419 -2.96 -5.36 29.19
N SER A 420 -2.14 -4.64 28.43
CA SER A 420 -2.50 -3.34 27.85
C SER A 420 -2.52 -3.35 26.32
N ALA A 421 -3.41 -2.58 25.71
CA ALA A 421 -3.46 -2.32 24.28
C ALA A 421 -3.41 -0.82 23.98
N THR A 422 -2.65 -0.42 22.96
CA THR A 422 -2.46 1.00 22.60
C THR A 422 -3.05 1.30 21.22
N TYR A 423 -3.76 2.41 21.09
CA TYR A 423 -4.47 2.84 19.88
C TYR A 423 -4.17 4.30 19.55
N LYS A 424 -3.84 4.59 18.29
CA LYS A 424 -3.73 5.95 17.79
C LYS A 424 -5.04 6.37 17.13
N VAL A 425 -5.51 7.58 17.42
CA VAL A 425 -6.78 8.12 16.90
C VAL A 425 -6.59 9.56 16.48
N ILE A 426 -6.97 9.89 15.25
CA ILE A 426 -6.97 11.26 14.74
C ILE A 426 -8.28 11.93 15.19
N ALA A 427 -8.19 13.12 15.77
CA ALA A 427 -9.39 13.90 16.07
C ALA A 427 -10.02 14.44 14.77
N SER A 428 -11.28 14.13 14.53
CA SER A 428 -12.05 14.59 13.37
C SER A 428 -13.24 15.46 13.79
N SER A 429 -13.62 16.43 12.95
CA SER A 429 -14.88 17.16 13.12
C SER A 429 -16.07 16.21 12.98
N GLN A 430 -17.15 16.43 13.76
CA GLN A 430 -18.41 15.76 13.44
C GLN A 430 -18.86 16.19 12.03
N SER A 431 -19.15 15.23 11.17
CA SER A 431 -19.91 15.41 9.94
C SER A 431 -21.40 15.31 10.24
#